data_AF-A0A8J3N5M5-F1
#
_entry.id   AF-A0A8J3N5M5-F1
#
_cell.length_a   1.000
_cell.length_b   1.000
_cell.length_c   1.000
_cell.angle_alpha   90.00
_cell.angle_beta   90.00
_cell.angle_gamma   90.00
#
_symmetry.space_group_name_H-M   'P 1'
#
loop_
_entity.id
_entity.type
_entity.pdbx_description
1 polymer ?
#
loop_
_entity_poly.entity_id
_entity_poly.type
_entity_poly.pdbx_seq_one_letter_code
_entity_poly.pdbx_strand_id
1 'polypeptide(L)'
;MERFSQTRTGIDTFHPGIIVLILLTIGAHLFLGMQPDEELHTWFLLNGLGYLVLLAAFVLPQFIALHSFVRWILMGYTALTVVLWVFLGGPKEGKLDPFDVLVKAVEIFLLLLLFFDWRWDSKLKI
;
A
#
# COMPACT_ATOMS: atom_id res chain seq x y z
N MET A 1 -39.14 -9.79 -8.34
CA MET A 1 -37.79 -9.55 -8.89
C MET A 1 -37.03 -8.64 -7.94
N GLU A 2 -36.58 -9.13 -6.78
CA GLU A 2 -35.79 -8.35 -5.81
C GLU A 2 -34.84 -9.27 -5.05
N ARG A 3 -33.81 -9.80 -5.73
CA ARG A 3 -32.80 -10.66 -5.07
C ARG A 3 -31.37 -10.37 -5.53
N PHE A 4 -31.08 -9.12 -5.89
CA PHE A 4 -29.77 -8.71 -6.43
C PHE A 4 -29.15 -7.47 -5.78
N SER A 5 -29.41 -7.15 -4.50
CA SER A 5 -28.75 -6.00 -3.85
C SER A 5 -28.21 -6.20 -2.44
N GLN A 6 -27.93 -7.43 -2.00
CA GLN A 6 -27.34 -7.67 -0.66
C GLN A 6 -26.10 -8.57 -0.69
N THR A 7 -25.21 -8.38 -1.67
CA THR A 7 -23.90 -9.05 -1.68
C THR A 7 -22.77 -8.06 -2.03
N ARG A 8 -22.84 -6.83 -1.48
CA ARG A 8 -21.89 -5.74 -1.72
C ARG A 8 -21.57 -4.96 -0.44
N THR A 9 -21.12 -5.64 0.63
CA THR A 9 -20.91 -4.96 1.92
C THR A 9 -19.66 -5.36 2.71
N GLY A 10 -18.75 -6.15 2.15
CA GLY A 10 -17.47 -6.46 2.79
C GLY A 10 -16.28 -5.86 2.05
N ILE A 11 -16.18 -6.19 0.77
CA ILE A 11 -15.08 -5.81 -0.12
C ILE A 11 -15.14 -4.31 -0.44
N ASP A 12 -16.32 -3.71 -0.56
CA ASP A 12 -16.49 -2.35 -1.10
C ASP A 12 -16.09 -1.22 -0.13
N THR A 13 -16.03 -1.46 1.18
CA THR A 13 -15.84 -0.37 2.16
C THR A 13 -14.39 0.10 2.26
N PHE A 14 -13.42 -0.82 2.22
CA PHE A 14 -12.01 -0.48 2.40
C PHE A 14 -11.26 -0.25 1.08
N HIS A 15 -11.76 -0.80 -0.02
CA HIS A 15 -11.12 -0.72 -1.34
C HIS A 15 -10.75 0.70 -1.79
N PRO A 16 -11.67 1.70 -1.74
CA PRO A 16 -11.33 3.06 -2.15
C PRO A 16 -10.20 3.65 -1.31
N GLY A 17 -10.21 3.42 0.01
CA GLY A 17 -9.17 3.88 0.92
C GLY A 17 -7.81 3.23 0.64
N ILE A 18 -7.79 1.91 0.41
CA ILE A 18 -6.59 1.17 0.03
C ILE A 18 -6.01 1.75 -1.28
N ILE A 19 -6.84 1.94 -2.30
CA ILE A 19 -6.41 2.48 -3.60
C ILE A 19 -5.81 3.88 -3.43
N VAL A 20 -6.48 4.78 -2.70
CA VAL A 20 -5.98 6.14 -2.46
C VAL A 20 -4.64 6.12 -1.73
N LEU A 21 -4.49 5.30 -0.68
CA LEU A 21 -3.24 5.20 0.06
C LEU A 21 -2.11 4.61 -0.79
N ILE A 22 -2.39 3.61 -1.64
CA ILE A 22 -1.41 3.08 -2.59
C ILE A 22 -0.99 4.17 -3.59
N LEU A 23 -1.94 4.94 -4.14
CA LEU A 23 -1.63 6.04 -5.06
C LEU A 23 -0.77 7.13 -4.42
N LEU A 24 -1.09 7.52 -3.18
CA LEU A 24 -0.26 8.45 -2.41
C LEU A 24 1.14 7.90 -2.19
N THR A 25 1.25 6.61 -1.87
CA THR A 25 2.53 5.93 -1.68
C THR A 25 3.34 5.88 -2.98
N ILE A 26 2.72 5.56 -4.12
CA ILE A 26 3.35 5.60 -5.45
C ILE A 26 3.89 7.01 -5.73
N GLY A 27 3.04 8.02 -5.55
CA GLY A 27 3.40 9.41 -5.80
C GLY A 27 4.60 9.87 -4.97
N ALA A 28 4.60 9.55 -3.67
CA ALA A 28 5.71 9.88 -2.77
C ALA A 28 7.02 9.21 -3.18
N HIS A 29 7.00 7.91 -3.50
CA HIS A 29 8.20 7.19 -3.90
C HIS A 29 8.73 7.66 -5.25
N LEU A 30 7.86 7.92 -6.22
CA LEU A 30 8.30 8.47 -7.51
C LEU A 30 8.85 9.90 -7.34
N PHE A 31 8.24 10.71 -6.47
CA PHE A 31 8.72 12.06 -6.17
C PHE A 31 10.12 12.04 -5.54
N LEU A 32 10.34 11.23 -4.50
CA LEU A 32 11.64 11.04 -3.86
C LEU A 32 12.66 10.47 -4.85
N GLY A 33 12.26 9.49 -5.65
CA GLY A 33 13.10 8.88 -6.68
C GLY A 33 13.50 9.80 -7.84
N MET A 34 12.85 10.96 -7.98
CA MET A 34 13.20 11.99 -8.96
C MET A 34 14.01 13.15 -8.37
N GLN A 35 14.24 13.17 -7.05
CA GLN A 35 15.06 14.21 -6.43
C GLN A 35 16.55 13.97 -6.76
N PRO A 36 17.29 14.99 -7.25
CA PRO A 36 18.70 14.83 -7.63
C PRO A 36 19.66 14.53 -6.46
N ASP A 37 19.28 14.95 -5.27
CA ASP A 37 20.05 14.87 -4.02
C ASP A 37 19.70 13.64 -3.16
N GLU A 38 18.71 12.84 -3.59
CA GLU A 38 18.30 11.64 -2.88
C GLU A 38 19.26 10.46 -3.16
N GLU A 39 20.04 10.06 -2.14
CA GLU A 39 21.00 8.96 -2.25
C GLU A 39 20.32 7.63 -2.60
N LEU A 40 19.09 7.42 -2.11
CA LEU A 40 18.32 6.21 -2.35
C LEU A 40 17.38 6.32 -3.55
N HIS A 41 17.59 7.28 -4.47
CA HIS A 41 16.63 7.59 -5.55
C HIS A 41 16.23 6.34 -6.34
N THR A 42 17.19 5.45 -6.65
CA THR A 42 16.93 4.23 -7.43
C THR A 42 16.00 3.29 -6.66
N TRP A 43 16.19 3.15 -5.35
CA TRP A 43 15.33 2.33 -4.49
C TRP A 43 13.92 2.91 -4.39
N PHE A 44 13.81 4.24 -4.30
CA PHE A 44 12.51 4.92 -4.32
C PHE A 44 11.78 4.73 -5.65
N LEU A 45 12.47 4.84 -6.80
CA LEU A 45 11.87 4.55 -8.12
C LEU A 45 11.38 3.11 -8.22
N LEU A 46 12.21 2.13 -7.79
CA LEU A 46 11.82 0.73 -7.77
C LEU A 46 10.62 0.48 -6.85
N ASN A 47 10.55 1.17 -5.71
CA ASN A 47 9.41 1.10 -4.81
C ASN A 47 8.12 1.65 -5.44
N GLY A 48 8.19 2.84 -6.07
CA GLY A 48 7.06 3.42 -6.79
C GLY A 48 6.54 2.49 -7.89
N LEU A 49 7.44 1.87 -8.66
CA LEU A 49 7.09 0.89 -9.69
C LEU A 49 6.50 -0.40 -9.09
N GLY A 50 7.07 -0.90 -8.00
CA GLY A 50 6.55 -2.07 -7.28
C GLY A 50 5.12 -1.86 -6.82
N TYR A 51 4.83 -0.72 -6.19
CA TYR A 51 3.46 -0.36 -5.80
C TYR A 51 2.53 -0.19 -6.99
N LEU A 52 3.00 0.37 -8.11
CA LEU A 52 2.20 0.51 -9.32
C LEU A 52 1.76 -0.85 -9.89
N VAL A 53 2.69 -1.81 -9.96
CA VAL A 53 2.40 -3.19 -10.40
C VAL A 53 1.43 -3.86 -9.42
N LEU A 54 1.64 -3.69 -8.12
CA LEU A 54 0.76 -4.27 -7.10
C LEU A 54 -0.63 -3.63 -7.10
N LEU A 55 -0.74 -2.33 -7.35
CA LEU A 55 -2.02 -1.65 -7.54
C LEU A 55 -2.76 -2.23 -8.74
N ALA A 56 -2.07 -2.39 -9.87
CA ALA A 56 -2.66 -3.00 -11.06
C ALA A 56 -3.16 -4.41 -10.73
N ALA A 57 -2.33 -5.24 -10.09
CA ALA A 57 -2.74 -6.60 -9.67
C ALA A 57 -3.92 -6.59 -8.67
N PHE A 58 -4.05 -5.56 -7.85
CA PHE A 58 -5.11 -5.44 -6.85
C PHE A 58 -6.46 -5.06 -7.48
N VAL A 59 -6.48 -4.14 -8.45
CA VAL A 59 -7.73 -3.61 -9.03
C VAL A 59 -8.21 -4.36 -10.27
N LEU A 60 -7.31 -5.05 -10.97
CA LEU A 60 -7.61 -5.68 -12.25
C LEU A 60 -8.42 -6.99 -12.04
N PRO A 61 -9.59 -7.14 -12.71
CA PRO A 61 -10.47 -8.30 -12.52
C PRO A 61 -9.82 -9.64 -12.90
N GLN A 62 -8.80 -9.62 -13.77
CA GLN A 62 -8.02 -10.78 -14.19
C GLN A 62 -7.32 -11.46 -13.01
N PHE A 63 -7.04 -10.73 -11.93
CA PHE A 63 -6.35 -11.22 -10.74
C PHE A 63 -7.29 -11.47 -9.55
N ILE A 64 -8.61 -11.48 -9.76
CA ILE A 64 -9.59 -11.65 -8.67
C ILE A 64 -9.38 -12.96 -7.89
N ALA A 65 -8.99 -14.04 -8.57
CA ALA A 65 -8.68 -15.33 -7.94
C ALA A 65 -7.43 -15.25 -7.04
N LEU A 66 -6.52 -14.31 -7.31
CA LEU A 66 -5.30 -14.08 -6.56
C LEU A 66 -5.45 -12.91 -5.57
N HIS A 67 -6.63 -12.28 -5.45
CA HIS A 67 -6.81 -11.06 -4.68
C HIS A 67 -6.31 -11.19 -3.22
N SER A 68 -6.58 -12.31 -2.55
CA SER A 68 -6.07 -12.54 -1.20
C SER A 68 -4.54 -12.64 -1.16
N PHE A 69 -3.92 -13.23 -2.18
CA PHE A 69 -2.46 -13.35 -2.27
C PHE A 69 -1.81 -12.01 -2.58
N VAL A 70 -2.38 -11.24 -3.53
CA VAL A 70 -1.95 -9.87 -3.85
C VAL A 70 -2.03 -8.98 -2.61
N ARG A 71 -3.10 -9.08 -1.81
CA ARG A 71 -3.22 -8.36 -0.53
C ARG A 71 -2.11 -8.71 0.46
N TRP A 72 -1.76 -10.00 0.60
CA TRP A 72 -0.63 -10.42 1.44
C TRP A 72 0.71 -9.88 0.93
N ILE A 73 0.93 -9.88 -0.39
CA ILE A 73 2.13 -9.28 -0.98
C ILE A 73 2.16 -7.77 -0.71
N LEU A 74 1.05 -7.05 -0.93
CA LEU A 74 0.95 -5.63 -0.62
C LEU A 74 1.30 -5.35 0.84
N MET A 75 0.74 -6.11 1.79
CA MET A 75 1.08 -5.96 3.21
C MET A 75 2.56 -6.22 3.48
N GLY A 76 3.12 -7.32 2.96
CA GLY A 76 4.52 -7.66 3.15
C GLY A 76 5.46 -6.61 2.54
N TYR A 77 5.13 -6.11 1.35
CA TYR A 77 5.90 -5.10 0.65
C TYR A 77 5.86 -3.75 1.37
N THR A 78 4.68 -3.32 1.83
CA THR A 78 4.56 -2.09 2.63
C THR A 78 5.24 -2.18 3.98
N ALA A 79 5.16 -3.33 4.66
CA ALA A 79 5.91 -3.53 5.89
C ALA A 79 7.42 -3.45 5.63
N LEU A 80 7.89 -4.01 4.51
CA LEU A 80 9.30 -3.93 4.10
C LEU A 80 9.74 -2.48 3.85
N THR A 81 8.94 -1.65 3.17
CA THR A 81 9.32 -0.24 2.92
C THR A 81 9.44 0.59 4.19
N VAL A 82 8.59 0.32 5.20
CA VAL A 82 8.69 0.94 6.52
C VAL A 82 9.95 0.48 7.24
N VAL A 83 10.20 -0.84 7.27
CA VAL A 83 11.38 -1.42 7.93
C VAL A 83 12.66 -0.88 7.31
N LEU A 84 12.76 -0.89 5.97
CA LEU A 84 13.94 -0.38 5.27
C LEU A 84 14.16 1.11 5.52
N TRP A 85 13.11 1.92 5.61
CA TRP A 85 13.25 3.34 5.95
C TRP A 85 13.86 3.54 7.35
N VAL A 86 13.44 2.76 8.34
CA VAL A 86 14.01 2.82 9.71
C VAL A 86 15.50 2.48 9.72
N PHE A 87 15.94 1.51 8.90
CA PHE A 87 17.34 1.08 8.90
C PHE A 87 18.24 1.83 7.91
N LEU A 88 17.68 2.34 6.81
CA LEU A 88 18.46 2.86 5.68
C LEU A 88 18.31 4.36 5.46
N GLY A 89 17.17 4.97 5.78
CA GLY A 89 16.85 6.37 5.50
C GLY A 89 16.78 7.24 6.76
N GLY A 90 15.64 7.24 7.44
CA GLY A 90 15.24 8.30 8.39
C GLY A 90 16.16 8.57 9.60
N PRO A 91 16.79 7.56 10.24
CA PRO A 91 17.61 7.83 11.45
C PRO A 91 19.10 8.10 11.21
N LYS A 92 19.63 7.95 9.99
CA LYS A 92 21.09 7.97 9.77
C LYS A 92 21.71 9.36 9.91
N GLU A 93 20.96 10.43 9.65
CA GLU A 93 21.45 11.82 9.77
C GLU A 93 21.02 12.51 11.07
N GLY A 94 20.32 11.80 11.97
CA GLY A 94 19.85 12.35 13.24
C GLY A 94 18.73 13.39 13.12
N LYS A 95 18.15 13.58 11.93
CA LYS A 95 16.98 14.43 11.70
C LYS A 95 15.88 13.65 11.01
N LEU A 96 14.68 13.69 11.59
CA LEU A 96 13.48 13.19 10.94
C LEU A 96 12.93 14.28 10.03
N ASP A 97 12.96 14.03 8.72
CA ASP A 97 12.29 14.89 7.77
C ASP A 97 10.74 14.75 7.91
N PRO A 98 9.98 15.85 8.04
CA PRO A 98 8.53 15.77 8.21
C PRO A 98 7.80 15.11 7.04
N PHE A 99 8.28 15.26 5.81
CA PHE A 99 7.67 14.64 4.65
C PHE A 99 7.89 13.12 4.67
N ASP A 100 9.11 12.67 4.98
CA ASP A 100 9.39 11.24 5.17
C ASP A 100 8.48 10.60 6.22
N VAL A 101 8.35 11.23 7.38
CA VAL A 101 7.49 10.73 8.46
C VAL A 101 6.03 10.65 8.01
N LEU A 102 5.56 11.64 7.25
CA LEU A 102 4.21 11.65 6.69
C LEU A 102 4.00 10.49 5.72
N VAL A 103 4.95 10.24 4.81
CA VAL A 103 4.89 9.11 3.86
C VAL A 103 4.84 7.78 4.61
N LYS A 104 5.64 7.62 5.68
CA LYS A 104 5.58 6.40 6.51
C LYS A 104 4.26 6.28 7.26
N ALA A 105 3.67 7.37 7.71
CA ALA A 105 2.33 7.32 8.30
C ALA A 105 1.30 6.79 7.30
N VAL A 106 1.33 7.26 6.03
CA VAL A 106 0.46 6.77 4.96
C VAL A 106 0.65 5.26 4.73
N GLU A 107 1.90 4.77 4.70
CA GLU A 107 2.20 3.33 4.58
C GLU A 107 1.66 2.52 5.77
N ILE A 108 1.79 3.03 7.00
CA ILE A 108 1.21 2.38 8.19
C ILE A 108 -0.32 2.34 8.11
N PHE A 109 -0.98 3.44 7.69
CA PHE A 109 -2.42 3.44 7.47
C PHE A 109 -2.83 2.42 6.39
N LEU A 110 -2.04 2.27 5.32
CA LEU A 110 -2.29 1.27 4.29
C LEU A 110 -2.23 -0.15 4.87
N LEU A 111 -1.23 -0.46 5.68
CA LEU A 111 -1.13 -1.76 6.37
C LEU A 111 -2.36 -2.03 7.25
N LEU A 112 -2.80 -1.03 8.02
CA LEU A 112 -3.98 -1.17 8.87
C LEU A 112 -5.24 -1.45 8.04
N LEU A 113 -5.46 -0.71 6.94
CA LEU A 113 -6.61 -0.92 6.08
C LEU A 113 -6.59 -2.30 5.40
N LEU A 114 -5.43 -2.74 4.88
CA LEU A 114 -5.26 -4.07 4.30
C LEU A 114 -5.53 -5.19 5.33
N PHE A 115 -5.09 -4.99 6.58
CA PHE A 115 -5.34 -5.92 7.67
C PHE A 115 -6.83 -6.00 8.03
N PHE A 116 -7.51 -4.86 8.15
CA PHE A 116 -8.95 -4.82 8.45
C PHE A 116 -9.79 -5.41 7.33
N ASP A 117 -9.45 -5.13 6.06
CA ASP A 117 -10.06 -5.73 4.88
C ASP A 117 -9.96 -7.27 4.94
N TRP A 118 -8.75 -7.81 5.19
CA TRP A 118 -8.55 -9.26 5.37
C TRP A 118 -9.37 -9.85 6.53
N ARG A 119 -9.38 -9.15 7.68
CA ARG A 119 -10.07 -9.61 8.89
C ARG A 119 -11.58 -9.64 8.68
N TRP A 120 -12.13 -8.66 7.95
CA TRP A 120 -13.56 -8.55 7.66
C TRP A 120 -14.01 -9.62 6.65
N ASP A 121 -13.26 -9.79 5.56
CA ASP A 121 -13.49 -10.86 4.57
C ASP A 121 -13.53 -12.25 5.22
N SER A 122 -12.64 -12.49 6.19
CA SER A 122 -12.56 -13.78 6.87
C SER A 122 -13.78 -14.07 7.76
N LYS A 123 -14.44 -13.02 8.29
CA LYS A 123 -15.66 -13.18 9.09
C LYS A 123 -16.90 -13.52 8.27
N LEU A 124 -16.96 -13.10 7.00
CA LEU A 124 -18.08 -13.38 6.10
C LEU A 124 -18.06 -14.80 5.52
N LYS A 125 -16.98 -15.56 5.75
CA LYS A 125 -16.80 -16.94 5.30
C LYS A 125 -17.15 -17.98 6.39
N ILE A 126 -17.52 -17.53 7.59
CA ILE A 126 -17.95 -18.35 8.74
C ILE A 126 -19.47 -18.29 8.82
#